data_AF-A0A3N6NJ51-F1
#
_entry.id   AF-A0A3N6NJ51-F1
#
_cell.length_a   1.000
_cell.length_b   1.000
_cell.length_c   1.000
_cell.angle_alpha   90.00
_cell.angle_beta   90.00
_cell.angle_gamma   90.00
#
_symmetry.space_group_name_H-M   'P 1'
#
loop_
_entity.id
_entity.type
_entity.pdbx_description
1 polymer ?
#
loop_
_entity_poly.entity_id
_entity_poly.type
_entity_poly.pdbx_seq_one_letter_code
_entity_poly.pdbx_strand_id
1 'polypeptide(L)'
;MSDNPFDDLEGDETVAESTTDGEATASERVDTEPDQPQSVEPASAEPDSPADAGPGFEYSEVRQRPLYARGETWDELEDELGIRVVPSLRRLGIRDEETRELHDAILKVAIDHIDEVPERVRETRTR
;
A
#
# COMPACT_ATOMS: atom_id res chain seq x y z
N MET A 1 48.07 -1.47 -8.94
CA MET A 1 47.09 -2.25 -8.16
C MET A 1 45.71 -1.84 -8.63
N SER A 2 45.05 -2.72 -9.39
CA SER A 2 43.63 -2.62 -9.71
C SER A 2 43.06 -4.01 -9.45
N ASP A 3 42.67 -4.27 -8.20
CA ASP A 3 41.85 -5.41 -7.84
C ASP A 3 40.39 -5.01 -8.09
N ASN A 4 39.85 -5.41 -9.23
CA ASN A 4 38.46 -5.18 -9.56
C ASN A 4 37.66 -6.46 -9.24
N PRO A 5 36.81 -6.47 -8.21
CA PRO A 5 36.21 -7.70 -7.65
C PRO A 5 35.04 -8.27 -8.48
N PHE A 6 34.83 -7.81 -9.71
CA PHE A 6 33.69 -8.18 -10.57
C PHE A 6 34.11 -8.90 -11.87
N ASP A 7 35.40 -9.18 -12.06
CA ASP A 7 35.96 -9.84 -13.25
C ASP A 7 35.62 -11.35 -13.33
N ASP A 8 35.14 -11.95 -12.23
CA ASP A 8 34.87 -13.40 -12.11
C ASP A 8 33.45 -13.82 -12.55
N LEU A 9 32.63 -12.89 -13.09
CA LEU A 9 31.23 -13.17 -13.44
C LEU A 9 30.92 -13.15 -14.94
N GLU A 10 31.89 -12.89 -15.81
CA GLU A 10 31.68 -12.88 -17.27
C GLU A 10 32.09 -14.20 -17.95
N GLY A 11 31.52 -15.33 -17.52
CA GLY A 11 31.84 -16.58 -18.18
C GLY A 11 31.01 -17.79 -17.80
N ASP A 12 29.75 -17.83 -18.24
CA ASP A 12 29.13 -19.11 -18.65
C ASP A 12 27.98 -18.86 -19.65
N GLU A 13 28.34 -18.63 -20.92
CA GLU A 13 27.43 -18.80 -22.04
C GLU A 13 27.70 -20.15 -22.70
N THR A 14 26.86 -21.17 -22.46
CA THR A 14 26.69 -22.28 -23.41
C THR A 14 25.25 -22.78 -23.57
N VAL A 15 24.65 -22.38 -24.70
CA VAL A 15 23.86 -23.15 -25.69
C VAL A 15 22.55 -23.85 -25.26
N ALA A 16 21.41 -23.39 -25.83
CA ALA A 16 20.48 -24.24 -26.60
C ALA A 16 19.42 -23.41 -27.35
N GLU A 17 19.24 -23.75 -28.61
CA GLU A 17 18.37 -23.16 -29.63
C GLU A 17 16.94 -23.76 -29.59
N SER A 18 15.94 -23.06 -30.18
CA SER A 18 14.62 -23.57 -30.63
C SER A 18 13.59 -23.85 -29.50
N THR A 19 12.28 -23.53 -29.54
CA THR A 19 11.26 -23.50 -30.62
C THR A 19 10.00 -22.69 -30.19
N THR A 20 9.28 -22.17 -31.18
CA THR A 20 7.87 -21.73 -31.15
C THR A 20 6.89 -22.77 -30.60
N ASP A 21 5.96 -22.37 -29.73
CA ASP A 21 4.52 -22.71 -29.67
C ASP A 21 3.91 -21.90 -28.49
N GLY A 22 2.75 -21.24 -28.55
CA GLY A 22 1.43 -21.83 -28.84
C GLY A 22 0.75 -22.22 -27.52
N GLU A 23 -0.57 -21.99 -27.41
CA GLU A 23 -1.45 -22.43 -26.31
C GLU A 23 -1.44 -21.54 -25.03
N ALA A 24 -2.35 -20.56 -24.87
CA ALA A 24 -3.79 -20.68 -24.56
C ALA A 24 -4.11 -21.14 -23.12
N THR A 25 -4.84 -20.25 -22.44
CA THR A 25 -5.91 -20.50 -21.43
C THR A 25 -5.58 -21.28 -20.15
N ALA A 26 -5.71 -20.61 -19.01
CA ALA A 26 -6.58 -21.07 -17.92
C ALA A 26 -6.84 -19.92 -16.92
N SER A 27 -8.01 -19.28 -17.04
CA SER A 27 -8.64 -18.60 -15.91
C SER A 27 -9.09 -19.67 -14.92
N GLU A 28 -8.44 -19.76 -13.77
CA GLU A 28 -8.97 -20.53 -12.65
C GLU A 28 -9.96 -19.63 -11.88
N ARG A 29 -11.24 -19.75 -12.25
CA ARG A 29 -12.35 -19.26 -11.44
C ARG A 29 -12.57 -20.27 -10.32
N VAL A 30 -12.29 -19.89 -9.08
CA VAL A 30 -12.73 -20.66 -7.92
C VAL A 30 -14.16 -20.24 -7.61
N ASP A 31 -15.09 -21.03 -8.13
CA ASP A 31 -16.51 -20.98 -7.78
C ASP A 31 -16.64 -21.54 -6.36
N THR A 32 -17.04 -20.70 -5.40
CA THR A 32 -17.36 -21.16 -4.03
C THR A 32 -18.83 -20.84 -3.79
N GLU A 33 -19.65 -21.87 -3.97
CA GLU A 33 -21.05 -21.92 -3.57
C GLU A 33 -21.17 -21.69 -2.05
N PRO A 34 -22.13 -20.88 -1.55
CA PRO A 34 -22.29 -20.68 -0.12
C PRO A 34 -23.06 -21.86 0.49
N ASP A 35 -22.35 -22.67 1.26
CA ASP A 35 -22.91 -23.71 2.14
C ASP A 35 -23.83 -23.04 3.19
N GLN A 36 -25.09 -23.49 3.27
CA GLN A 36 -26.08 -22.96 4.22
C GLN A 36 -25.70 -23.32 5.67
N PRO A 37 -25.91 -22.43 6.65
CA PRO A 37 -25.52 -22.70 8.03
C PRO A 37 -26.43 -23.74 8.68
N GLN A 38 -25.87 -24.88 9.06
CA GLN A 38 -26.51 -25.81 9.99
C GLN A 38 -26.60 -25.16 11.37
N SER A 39 -27.82 -25.05 11.88
CA SER A 39 -28.15 -24.55 13.21
C SER A 39 -27.60 -25.51 14.28
N VAL A 40 -26.76 -24.97 15.19
CA VAL A 40 -26.33 -25.66 16.41
C VAL A 40 -26.79 -24.86 17.64
N GLU A 41 -27.52 -25.54 18.51
CA GLU A 41 -27.95 -25.06 19.84
C GLU A 41 -26.74 -24.73 20.75
N PRO A 42 -26.91 -23.84 21.75
CA PRO A 42 -25.79 -23.27 22.49
C PRO A 42 -25.27 -24.26 23.54
N ALA A 43 -24.04 -24.73 23.34
CA ALA A 43 -23.27 -25.39 24.38
C ALA A 43 -22.63 -24.33 25.29
N SER A 44 -22.76 -24.56 26.59
CA SER A 44 -22.24 -23.84 27.75
C SER A 44 -20.99 -22.97 27.53
N ALA A 45 -21.05 -21.75 28.06
CA ALA A 45 -19.96 -20.78 28.13
C ALA A 45 -18.71 -21.36 28.82
N GLU A 46 -17.72 -21.70 28.01
CA GLU A 46 -16.32 -21.87 28.40
C GLU A 46 -15.67 -20.48 28.55
N PRO A 47 -14.64 -20.30 29.39
CA PRO A 47 -13.95 -19.02 29.53
C PRO A 47 -13.32 -18.62 28.18
N ASP A 48 -13.53 -17.37 27.76
CA ASP A 48 -13.03 -16.79 26.50
C ASP A 48 -11.60 -17.26 26.23
N SER A 49 -11.45 -18.14 25.25
CA SER A 49 -10.14 -18.54 24.74
C SER A 49 -9.46 -17.29 24.19
N PRO A 50 -8.12 -17.13 24.25
CA PRO A 50 -7.44 -16.00 23.60
C PRO A 50 -7.72 -15.91 22.08
N ALA A 51 -8.33 -16.95 21.50
CA ALA A 51 -8.86 -16.94 20.13
C ALA A 51 -10.12 -16.06 19.95
N ASP A 52 -10.90 -15.80 21.01
CA ASP A 52 -12.07 -14.89 21.00
C ASP A 52 -11.69 -13.42 21.30
N ALA A 53 -10.43 -13.16 21.66
CA ALA A 53 -9.90 -11.83 21.94
C ALA A 53 -9.56 -11.04 20.66
N GLY A 54 -10.37 -11.16 19.62
CA GLY A 54 -10.20 -10.45 18.36
C GLY A 54 -8.80 -10.58 17.73
N PRO A 55 -8.49 -9.81 16.67
CA PRO A 55 -7.12 -9.68 16.21
C PRO A 55 -6.28 -9.03 17.33
N GLY A 56 -5.08 -9.56 17.59
CA GLY A 56 -4.17 -9.02 18.62
C GLY A 56 -3.69 -7.56 18.39
N PHE A 57 -4.15 -6.94 17.31
CA PHE A 57 -4.04 -5.52 17.01
C PHE A 57 -5.43 -5.02 16.58
N GLU A 58 -5.94 -4.00 17.26
CA GLU A 58 -7.16 -3.30 16.87
C GLU A 58 -6.94 -2.66 15.49
N TYR A 59 -7.70 -3.09 14.48
CA TYR A 59 -7.72 -2.42 13.18
C TYR A 59 -8.74 -1.27 13.24
N SER A 60 -8.27 -0.03 13.15
CA SER A 60 -9.17 1.10 12.89
C SER A 60 -9.81 0.96 11.51
N GLU A 61 -11.09 1.29 11.39
CA GLU A 61 -11.80 1.24 10.10
C GLU A 61 -11.18 2.24 9.11
N VAL A 62 -10.57 1.74 8.04
CA VAL A 62 -9.89 2.57 7.02
C VAL A 62 -10.41 2.25 5.63
N ARG A 63 -10.64 3.29 4.82
CA ARG A 63 -11.01 3.17 3.41
C ARG A 63 -9.80 3.38 2.53
N GLN A 64 -9.19 2.30 2.04
CA GLN A 64 -8.09 2.38 1.08
C GLN A 64 -8.65 2.69 -0.31
N ARG A 65 -8.21 3.79 -0.91
CA ARG A 65 -8.55 4.17 -2.29
C ARG A 65 -7.29 4.57 -3.04
N PRO A 66 -7.10 4.13 -4.29
CA PRO A 66 -5.96 4.56 -5.09
C PRO A 66 -6.04 6.06 -5.40
N LEU A 67 -4.89 6.75 -5.30
CA LEU A 67 -4.72 8.16 -5.69
C LEU A 67 -3.79 8.23 -6.90
N TYR A 68 -4.24 8.86 -7.98
CA TYR A 68 -3.50 8.96 -9.23
C TYR A 68 -2.85 10.34 -9.40
N ALA A 69 -1.87 10.64 -8.55
CA ALA A 69 -1.03 11.82 -8.73
C ALA A 69 0.01 11.61 -9.85
N ARG A 70 0.48 12.69 -10.46
CA ARG A 70 1.68 12.63 -11.33
C ARG A 70 2.90 12.36 -10.45
N GLY A 71 3.91 11.66 -10.98
CA GLY A 71 5.12 11.28 -10.23
C GLY A 71 5.79 12.48 -9.55
N GLU A 72 6.05 13.55 -10.30
CA GLU A 72 6.63 14.80 -9.76
C GLU A 72 5.85 15.36 -8.56
N THR A 73 4.51 15.32 -8.60
CA THR A 73 3.67 15.79 -7.48
C THR A 73 3.72 14.85 -6.28
N TRP A 74 3.90 13.56 -6.52
CA TRP A 74 4.07 12.58 -5.45
C TRP A 74 5.41 12.76 -4.74
N ASP A 75 6.49 12.92 -5.52
CA ASP A 75 7.83 13.15 -5.00
C ASP A 75 7.90 14.46 -4.18
N GLU A 76 7.30 15.54 -4.68
CA GLU A 76 7.23 16.82 -3.96
C GLU A 76 6.48 16.69 -2.62
N LEU A 77 5.40 15.90 -2.59
CA LEU A 77 4.69 15.63 -1.34
C LEU A 77 5.57 14.84 -0.36
N GLU A 78 6.22 13.77 -0.79
CA GLU A 78 7.10 12.96 0.07
C GLU A 78 8.26 13.80 0.65
N ASP A 79 8.87 14.66 -0.17
CA ASP A 79 9.91 15.59 0.26
C ASP A 79 9.39 16.56 1.33
N GLU A 80 8.24 17.19 1.11
CA GLU A 80 7.65 18.12 2.08
C GLU A 80 7.30 17.44 3.41
N LEU A 81 6.81 16.19 3.34
CA LEU A 81 6.58 15.38 4.53
C LEU A 81 7.88 15.11 5.28
N GLY A 82 8.92 14.63 4.60
CA GLY A 82 10.21 14.30 5.21
C GLY A 82 10.99 15.52 5.73
N ILE A 83 10.93 16.65 5.02
CA ILE A 83 11.73 17.85 5.31
C ILE A 83 11.03 18.77 6.31
N ARG A 84 9.70 18.94 6.22
CA ARG A 84 8.97 19.91 7.05
C ARG A 84 8.10 19.25 8.10
N VAL A 85 7.30 18.26 7.73
CA VAL A 85 6.30 17.68 8.63
C VAL A 85 6.93 16.78 9.68
N VAL A 86 7.68 15.76 9.28
CA VAL A 86 8.32 14.80 10.20
C VAL A 86 9.22 15.49 11.22
N PRO A 87 10.11 16.45 10.86
CA PRO A 87 10.90 17.17 11.84
C PRO A 87 10.05 18.02 12.80
N SER A 88 8.91 18.54 12.33
CA SER A 88 7.97 19.28 13.18
C SER A 88 7.28 18.35 14.19
N LEU A 89 6.79 17.20 13.75
CA LEU A 89 6.22 16.18 14.63
C LEU A 89 7.22 15.72 15.69
N ARG A 90 8.49 15.50 15.30
CA ARG A 90 9.57 15.17 16.24
C ARG A 90 9.83 16.25 17.28
N ARG A 91 9.75 17.53 16.91
CA ARG A 91 9.85 18.65 17.87
C ARG A 91 8.67 18.68 18.84
N LEU A 92 7.50 18.20 18.43
CA LEU A 92 6.31 18.02 19.27
C LEU A 92 6.36 16.74 20.11
N GLY A 93 7.41 15.92 19.98
CA GLY A 93 7.59 14.68 20.72
C GLY A 93 6.94 13.45 20.08
N ILE A 94 6.37 13.58 18.89
CA ILE A 94 5.77 12.49 18.11
C ILE A 94 6.86 11.87 17.24
N ARG A 95 7.04 10.55 17.29
CA ARG A 95 8.15 9.83 16.60
C ARG A 95 7.72 8.66 15.73
N ASP A 96 6.64 7.98 16.13
CA ASP A 96 6.10 6.82 15.45
C ASP A 96 4.78 7.22 14.79
N GLU A 97 4.82 8.22 13.90
CA GLU A 97 3.63 8.59 13.15
C GLU A 97 3.15 7.43 12.26
N GLU A 98 1.92 6.97 12.50
CA GLU A 98 1.32 5.99 11.61
C GLU A 98 1.02 6.68 10.27
N THR A 99 1.48 6.10 9.16
CA THR A 99 1.26 6.65 7.80
C THR A 99 -0.21 6.99 7.54
N ARG A 100 -1.13 6.26 8.17
CA ARG A 100 -2.58 6.48 8.09
C ARG A 100 -3.02 7.80 8.71
N GLU A 101 -2.54 8.11 9.92
CA GLU A 101 -2.85 9.37 10.61
C GLU A 101 -2.32 10.56 9.81
N LEU A 102 -1.13 10.41 9.24
CA LEU A 102 -0.52 11.43 8.39
C LEU A 102 -1.36 11.67 7.13
N HIS A 103 -1.74 10.61 6.41
CA HIS A 103 -2.59 10.74 5.22
C HIS A 103 -3.97 11.30 5.54
N ASP A 104 -4.59 10.92 6.66
CA ASP A 104 -5.86 11.48 7.10
C ASP A 104 -5.74 12.99 7.42
N ALA A 105 -4.66 13.40 8.09
CA ALA A 105 -4.39 14.82 8.36
C ALA A 105 -4.18 15.62 7.06
N ILE A 106 -3.45 15.07 6.09
CA ILE A 106 -3.27 15.70 4.76
C ILE A 106 -4.61 15.87 4.06
N LEU A 107 -5.47 14.84 4.07
CA LEU A 107 -6.79 14.91 3.46
C LEU A 107 -7.69 15.94 4.15
N LYS A 108 -7.64 16.06 5.47
CA LYS A 108 -8.36 17.11 6.22
C LYS A 108 -7.93 18.51 5.77
N VAL A 109 -6.63 18.76 5.67
CA VAL A 109 -6.11 20.03 5.13
C VAL A 109 -6.59 20.25 3.69
N ALA A 110 -6.55 19.23 2.83
CA ALA A 110 -7.05 19.36 1.45
C ALA A 110 -8.55 19.66 1.37
N ILE A 111 -9.35 19.12 2.30
CA ILE A 111 -10.79 19.42 2.40
C ILE A 111 -11.03 20.86 2.85
N ASP A 112 -10.22 21.38 3.78
CA ASP A 112 -10.32 22.76 4.25
C ASP A 112 -9.99 23.78 3.15
N HIS A 113 -9.19 23.38 2.15
CA HIS A 113 -8.77 24.17 0.99
C HIS A 113 -9.40 23.69 -0.34
N ILE A 114 -10.55 23.01 -0.28
CA ILE A 114 -11.14 22.33 -1.44
C ILE A 114 -11.56 23.30 -2.57
N ASP A 115 -11.80 24.56 -2.23
CA ASP A 115 -12.17 25.63 -3.16
C ASP A 115 -11.02 26.02 -4.10
N GLU A 116 -9.77 25.69 -3.77
CA GLU A 116 -8.61 25.90 -4.65
C GLU A 116 -8.53 24.86 -5.78
N VAL A 117 -9.13 23.67 -5.60
CA VAL A 117 -8.97 22.53 -6.53
C VAL A 117 -9.43 22.84 -7.96
N PRO A 118 -10.60 23.48 -8.22
CA PRO A 118 -11.00 23.81 -9.58
C PRO A 118 -9.97 24.67 -10.32
N GLU A 119 -9.32 25.59 -9.61
CA GLU A 119 -8.30 26.46 -10.18
C GLU A 119 -7.04 25.66 -10.54
N ARG A 120 -6.54 24.82 -9.62
CA ARG A 120 -5.37 23.95 -9.88
C ARG A 120 -5.60 23.01 -11.06
N VAL A 121 -6.82 22.49 -11.22
CA VAL A 121 -7.20 21.65 -12.37
C VAL A 121 -7.17 22.46 -13.67
N ARG A 122 -7.69 23.69 -13.66
CA ARG A 122 -7.68 24.60 -14.82
C ARG A 122 -6.25 24.92 -15.25
N GLU A 123 -5.38 25.27 -14.31
CA GLU A 123 -3.96 25.56 -14.54
C GLU A 123 -3.26 24.35 -15.18
N THR A 124 -3.48 23.15 -14.63
CA THR A 124 -2.87 21.91 -15.13
C THR A 124 -3.29 21.56 -16.56
N ARG A 125 -4.52 21.91 -16.96
CA ARG A 125 -5.01 21.67 -18.33
C ARG A 125 -4.52 22.68 -19.36
N THR A 126 -4.14 23.86 -18.91
CA THR A 126 -3.73 24.97 -19.77
C THR A 126 -2.21 25.03 -19.94
N ARG A 127 -1.47 24.33 -19.06
CA ARG A 127 -0.03 24.08 -19.17
C ARG A 127 0.28 23.07 -20.27
#